data_AF-F3NQI8-F1
#
_entry.id   AF-F3NQI8-F1
#
_cell.length_a   1.000
_cell.length_b   1.000
_cell.length_c   1.000
_cell.angle_alpha   90.00
_cell.angle_beta   90.00
_cell.angle_gamma   90.00
#
_symmetry.space_group_name_H-M   'P 1'
#
loop_
_entity.id
_entity.type
_entity.pdbx_description
1 polymer ?
#
loop_
_entity_poly.entity_id
_entity_poly.type
_entity_poly.pdbx_seq_one_letter_code
_entity_poly.pdbx_strand_id
1 'polypeptide(L)'
;MLVRETATEGGSQPEETPSLRKPRAAKKTSRKRSPKPPSHKRDYVCSVRLNGDEKTLLCAAATATRTSLPGFLARSGLAAAHDLDSTAAAIAGHRELIAELFAARRHLGQVGNNLNQIARAINSGGQPAEIDAVVAAVQRAVTRVQAATDRLLEQR
;
A
#
# COMPACT_ATOMS: atom_id res chain seq x y z
N MET A 1 -23.71 70.03 18.83
CA MET A 1 -23.60 68.84 19.70
C MET A 1 -22.11 68.68 20.02
N LEU A 2 -21.62 69.46 20.99
CA LEU A 2 -21.21 69.03 22.34
C LEU A 2 -20.07 67.97 22.37
N VAL A 3 -18.84 68.49 22.48
CA VAL A 3 -17.80 68.25 23.51
C VAL A 3 -17.70 66.83 24.13
N ARG A 4 -16.49 66.24 24.09
CA ARG A 4 -15.69 65.96 25.31
C ARG A 4 -14.23 65.55 25.04
N GLU A 5 -13.34 66.31 25.67
CA GLU A 5 -11.96 66.00 26.04
C GLU A 5 -11.88 64.71 26.88
N THR A 6 -10.73 64.03 26.89
CA THR A 6 -9.69 64.13 27.96
C THR A 6 -8.48 63.24 27.67
N ALA A 7 -7.30 63.76 28.00
CA ALA A 7 -6.06 63.01 28.11
C ALA A 7 -6.01 62.25 29.46
N THR A 8 -5.36 61.08 29.50
CA THR A 8 -4.78 60.52 30.75
C THR A 8 -3.61 59.59 30.41
N GLU A 9 -2.41 60.12 30.68
CA GLU A 9 -1.28 59.54 31.42
C GLU A 9 -0.72 58.14 31.06
N GLY A 10 0.61 58.09 31.11
CA GLY A 10 1.41 56.91 30.85
C GLY A 10 1.26 55.81 31.90
N GLY A 11 1.47 54.59 31.44
CA GLY A 11 1.72 53.42 32.28
C GLY A 11 2.96 52.70 31.76
N SER A 12 4.00 52.68 32.58
CA SER A 12 5.31 52.09 32.33
C SER A 12 5.21 50.59 32.02
N GLN A 13 5.84 50.14 30.93
CA GLN A 13 6.19 48.72 30.81
C GLN A 13 7.33 48.44 31.80
N PRO A 14 7.22 47.46 32.70
CA PRO A 14 8.32 47.07 33.56
C PRO A 14 9.45 46.48 32.70
N GLU A 15 10.67 46.94 32.96
CA GLU A 15 11.89 46.39 32.38
C GLU A 15 12.00 44.90 32.73
N GLU A 16 11.73 44.03 31.76
CA GLU A 16 12.03 42.62 31.87
C GLU A 16 13.53 42.43 31.63
N THR A 17 14.22 42.09 32.72
CA THR A 17 15.66 41.87 32.79
C THR A 17 16.10 40.87 31.71
N PRO A 18 17.23 41.08 30.99
CA PRO A 18 17.71 40.10 30.04
C PRO A 18 18.12 38.84 30.80
N SER A 19 17.32 37.76 30.70
CA SER A 19 17.72 36.50 31.28
C SER A 19 19.00 36.02 30.57
N LEU A 20 20.07 35.90 31.35
CA LEU A 20 21.37 35.39 30.89
C LEU A 20 21.16 33.96 30.38
N ARG A 21 21.09 33.80 29.06
CA ARG A 21 21.05 32.48 28.41
C ARG A 21 22.35 31.76 28.73
N LYS A 22 22.27 30.73 29.59
CA LYS A 22 23.37 29.80 29.83
C LYS A 22 23.86 29.20 28.50
N PRO A 23 25.18 29.08 28.25
CA PRO A 23 25.69 28.49 27.02
C PRO A 23 25.23 27.03 26.92
N ARG A 24 24.56 26.66 25.82
CA ARG A 24 24.28 25.26 25.52
C ARG A 24 25.62 24.53 25.33
N ALA A 25 25.81 23.46 26.09
CA ALA A 25 26.96 22.57 25.94
C ALA A 25 27.13 22.13 24.47
N ALA A 26 28.37 22.23 23.98
CA ALA A 26 28.71 21.89 22.60
C ALA A 26 28.27 20.46 22.27
N LYS A 27 27.32 20.32 21.33
CA LYS A 27 26.93 19.01 20.80
C LYS A 27 28.14 18.37 20.11
N LYS A 28 28.45 17.14 20.52
CA LYS A 28 29.47 16.26 19.90
C LYS A 28 29.34 16.34 18.38
N THR A 29 30.41 16.77 17.72
CA THR A 29 30.46 16.90 16.28
C THR A 29 30.26 15.52 15.67
N SER A 30 29.12 15.30 14.99
CA SER A 30 28.96 14.13 14.16
C SER A 30 30.05 14.18 13.09
N ARG A 31 30.87 13.12 12.99
CA ARG A 31 31.83 12.98 11.89
C ARG A 31 31.06 13.12 10.58
N LYS A 32 31.30 14.21 9.84
CA LYS A 32 30.72 14.41 8.51
C LYS A 32 31.26 13.32 7.59
N ARG A 33 30.38 12.56 6.94
CA ARG A 33 30.78 11.62 5.89
C ARG A 33 31.43 12.41 4.75
N SER A 34 32.56 11.91 4.24
CA SER A 34 33.22 12.50 3.08
C SER A 34 32.25 12.59 1.89
N PRO A 35 32.26 13.69 1.12
CA PRO A 35 31.41 13.83 -0.06
C PRO A 35 31.64 12.70 -1.06
N LYS A 36 30.57 12.16 -1.65
CA LYS A 36 30.70 11.19 -2.73
C LYS A 36 31.23 11.86 -4.01
N PRO A 37 32.09 11.17 -4.79
CA PRO A 37 32.50 11.64 -6.11
C PRO A 37 31.29 11.78 -7.04
N PRO A 38 31.34 12.68 -8.04
CA PRO A 38 30.21 13.01 -8.91
C PRO A 38 29.63 11.78 -9.64
N SER A 39 30.47 10.83 -10.07
CA SER A 39 30.04 9.59 -10.73
C SER A 39 29.15 8.68 -9.88
N HIS A 40 29.18 8.82 -8.54
CA HIS A 40 28.39 8.03 -7.60
C HIS A 40 27.29 8.87 -6.90
N LYS A 41 27.07 10.11 -7.34
CA LYS A 41 25.95 10.92 -6.87
C LYS A 41 24.66 10.39 -7.50
N ARG A 42 23.59 10.39 -6.71
CA ARG A 42 22.25 10.07 -7.17
C ARG A 42 21.56 11.39 -7.47
N ASP A 43 21.65 11.82 -8.73
CA ASP A 43 21.16 13.14 -9.15
C ASP A 43 19.65 13.14 -9.45
N TYR A 44 19.08 11.95 -9.73
CA TYR A 44 17.65 11.79 -10.00
C TYR A 44 16.86 11.46 -8.74
N VAL A 45 15.68 12.07 -8.62
CA VAL A 45 14.70 11.79 -7.56
C VAL A 45 13.46 11.17 -8.19
N CYS A 46 13.08 9.99 -7.72
CA CYS A 46 11.85 9.31 -8.11
C CYS A 46 10.87 9.32 -6.92
N SER A 47 9.63 9.75 -7.15
CA SER A 47 8.56 9.66 -6.16
C SER A 47 7.73 8.38 -6.37
N VAL A 48 7.38 7.71 -5.27
CA VAL A 48 6.57 6.47 -5.29
C VAL A 48 5.34 6.70 -4.39
N ARG A 49 4.17 6.32 -4.89
CA ARG A 49 2.92 6.36 -4.12
C ARG A 49 2.66 4.97 -3.55
N LEU A 50 2.36 4.91 -2.26
CA LEU A 50 2.09 3.67 -1.53
C LEU A 50 0.81 3.85 -0.71
N ASN A 51 0.02 2.80 -0.61
CA ASN A 51 -1.03 2.68 0.40
C ASN A 51 -0.43 2.33 1.78
N GLY A 52 -1.27 2.26 2.81
CA GLY A 52 -0.83 2.00 4.19
C GLY A 52 -0.14 0.65 4.37
N ASP A 53 -0.68 -0.40 3.74
CA ASP A 53 -0.18 -1.77 3.87
C ASP A 53 1.13 -1.94 3.11
N GLU A 54 1.22 -1.43 1.88
CA GLU A 54 2.43 -1.39 1.07
C GLU A 54 3.57 -0.67 1.80
N LYS A 55 3.28 0.48 2.41
CA LYS A 55 4.26 1.23 3.19
C LYS A 55 4.72 0.42 4.40
N THR A 56 3.81 -0.23 5.12
CA THR A 56 4.13 -1.03 6.30
C THR A 56 5.05 -2.20 5.95
N LEU A 57 4.70 -2.95 4.90
CA LEU A 57 5.48 -4.07 4.40
C LEU A 57 6.90 -3.63 4.00
N LEU A 58 7.02 -2.57 3.19
CA LEU A 58 8.30 -2.07 2.72
C LEU A 58 9.16 -1.48 3.85
N CYS A 59 8.55 -0.83 4.84
CA CYS A 59 9.26 -0.36 6.04
C CYS A 59 9.82 -1.52 6.86
N ALA A 60 9.06 -2.61 7.02
CA ALA A 60 9.54 -3.81 7.70
C ALA A 60 10.73 -4.43 6.96
N ALA A 61 10.66 -4.57 5.65
CA ALA A 61 11.76 -5.07 4.82
C ALA A 61 13.00 -4.14 4.85
N ALA A 62 12.80 -2.83 4.83
CA ALA A 62 13.88 -1.86 4.98
C ALA A 62 14.56 -1.98 6.35
N THR A 63 13.77 -2.18 7.41
CA THR A 63 14.28 -2.39 8.77
C THR A 63 15.09 -3.69 8.87
N ALA A 64 14.56 -4.79 8.33
CA ALA A 64 15.25 -6.08 8.30
C ALA A 64 16.60 -6.01 7.57
N THR A 65 16.66 -5.23 6.48
CA THR A 65 17.91 -5.01 5.73
C THR A 65 18.84 -3.96 6.34
N ARG A 66 18.44 -3.29 7.44
CA ARG A 66 19.15 -2.18 8.10
C ARG A 66 19.34 -0.97 7.20
N THR A 67 18.30 -0.60 6.47
CA THR A 67 18.35 0.47 5.48
C THR A 67 17.15 1.41 5.57
N SER A 68 17.27 2.62 5.02
CA SER A 68 16.11 3.51 4.91
C SER A 68 15.15 3.01 3.82
N LEU A 69 13.86 3.31 3.95
CA LEU A 69 12.84 2.92 2.96
C LEU A 69 13.21 3.31 1.51
N PRO A 70 13.63 4.57 1.21
CA PRO A 70 14.07 4.91 -0.15
C PRO A 70 15.33 4.18 -0.57
N GLY A 71 16.23 3.89 0.38
CA GLY A 71 17.44 3.11 0.11
C GLY A 71 17.12 1.67 -0.25
N PHE A 72 16.18 1.05 0.47
CA PHE A 72 15.66 -0.28 0.21
C PHE A 72 15.05 -0.34 -1.19
N LEU A 73 14.08 0.53 -1.47
CA LEU A 73 13.43 0.63 -2.79
C LEU A 73 14.44 0.75 -3.93
N ALA A 74 15.43 1.65 -3.80
CA ALA A 74 16.45 1.83 -4.82
C ALA A 74 17.33 0.58 -5.01
N ARG A 75 17.73 -0.10 -3.94
CA ARG A 75 18.55 -1.32 -4.06
C ARG A 75 17.76 -2.50 -4.59
N SER A 76 16.53 -2.69 -4.12
CA SER A 76 15.66 -3.76 -4.60
C SER A 76 15.30 -3.56 -6.07
N GLY A 77 14.99 -2.33 -6.48
CA GLY A 77 14.73 -2.00 -7.88
C GLY A 77 15.96 -2.21 -8.77
N LEU A 78 17.16 -1.84 -8.32
CA LEU A 78 18.40 -2.11 -9.06
C LEU A 78 18.71 -3.61 -9.14
N ALA A 79 18.51 -4.36 -8.05
CA ALA A 79 18.69 -5.81 -8.05
C ALA A 79 17.72 -6.49 -9.03
N ALA A 80 16.45 -6.09 -9.02
CA ALA A 80 15.45 -6.58 -9.96
C ALA A 80 15.79 -6.21 -11.42
N ALA A 81 16.33 -5.00 -11.66
CA ALA A 81 16.77 -4.59 -12.99
C ALA A 81 17.99 -5.37 -13.50
N HIS A 82 18.84 -5.87 -12.60
CA HIS A 82 19.98 -6.73 -12.97
C HIS A 82 19.55 -8.14 -13.38
N ASP A 83 18.42 -8.63 -12.87
CA ASP A 83 17.84 -9.93 -13.20
C ASP A 83 16.44 -9.75 -13.81
N LEU A 84 16.42 -9.17 -15.01
CA LEU A 84 15.19 -8.71 -15.66
C LEU A 84 14.28 -9.88 -16.04
N ASP A 85 14.82 -10.99 -16.54
CA ASP A 85 14.03 -12.13 -16.99
C ASP A 85 13.28 -12.79 -15.83
N SER A 86 13.97 -13.01 -14.71
CA SER A 86 13.37 -13.53 -13.47
C SER A 86 12.31 -12.57 -12.92
N THR A 87 12.62 -11.26 -12.89
CA THR A 87 11.68 -10.23 -12.43
C THR A 87 10.43 -10.18 -13.32
N ALA A 88 10.60 -10.23 -14.63
CA ALA A 88 9.49 -10.22 -15.58
C ALA A 88 8.61 -11.46 -15.41
N ALA A 89 9.21 -12.64 -15.25
CA ALA A 89 8.50 -13.88 -14.99
C ALA A 89 7.70 -13.81 -13.67
N ALA A 90 8.29 -13.29 -12.59
CA ALA A 90 7.60 -13.14 -11.30
C ALA A 90 6.41 -12.17 -11.39
N ILE A 91 6.56 -11.04 -12.10
CA ILE A 91 5.47 -10.08 -12.30
C ILE A 91 4.36 -10.68 -13.17
N ALA A 92 4.72 -11.39 -14.24
CA ALA A 92 3.77 -12.04 -15.13
C ALA A 92 2.98 -13.13 -14.40
N GLY A 93 3.65 -14.02 -13.67
CA GLY A 93 3.02 -15.09 -12.89
C GLY A 93 2.04 -14.54 -11.84
N HIS A 94 2.40 -13.46 -11.13
CA HIS A 94 1.48 -12.83 -10.18
C HIS A 94 0.21 -12.28 -10.85
N ARG A 95 0.35 -11.68 -12.04
CA ARG A 95 -0.81 -11.17 -12.81
C ARG A 95 -1.70 -12.29 -13.33
N GLU A 96 -1.10 -13.38 -13.81
CA GLU A 96 -1.84 -14.56 -14.25
C GLU A 96 -2.65 -15.15 -13.10
N LEU A 97 -2.05 -15.31 -11.91
CA LEU A 97 -2.77 -15.78 -10.71
C LEU A 97 -3.96 -14.88 -10.36
N ILE A 98 -3.79 -13.56 -10.37
CA ILE A 98 -4.88 -12.61 -10.09
C ILE A 98 -5.99 -12.75 -11.14
N ALA A 99 -5.64 -12.89 -12.41
CA ALA A 99 -6.61 -13.09 -13.49
C ALA A 99 -7.40 -14.40 -13.31
N GLU A 100 -6.71 -15.49 -12.93
CA GLU A 100 -7.35 -16.77 -12.63
C GLU A 100 -8.33 -16.65 -11.46
N LEU A 101 -7.95 -15.96 -10.38
CA LEU A 101 -8.84 -15.71 -9.24
C LEU A 101 -10.09 -14.91 -9.63
N PHE A 102 -9.95 -13.86 -10.44
CA PHE A 102 -11.10 -13.10 -10.93
C PHE A 102 -12.03 -13.92 -11.82
N ALA A 103 -11.46 -14.77 -12.69
CA ALA A 103 -12.25 -15.68 -13.51
C ALA A 103 -13.04 -16.68 -12.63
N ALA A 104 -12.39 -17.25 -11.62
CA ALA A 104 -13.01 -18.13 -10.65
C ALA A 104 -14.17 -17.45 -9.89
N ARG A 105 -13.95 -16.21 -9.40
CA ARG A 105 -14.99 -15.39 -8.75
C ARG A 105 -16.18 -15.13 -9.68
N ARG A 106 -15.94 -14.83 -10.97
CA ARG A 106 -17.01 -14.59 -11.95
C ARG A 106 -17.86 -15.84 -12.16
N HIS A 107 -17.23 -17.01 -12.25
CA HIS A 107 -17.96 -18.28 -12.36
C HIS A 107 -18.81 -18.58 -11.12
N LEU A 108 -18.30 -18.31 -9.91
CA LEU A 108 -19.10 -18.41 -8.69
C LEU A 108 -20.30 -17.46 -8.68
N GLY A 109 -20.16 -16.24 -9.20
CA GLY A 109 -21.28 -15.31 -9.36
C GLY A 109 -22.38 -15.84 -10.30
N GLN A 110 -22.00 -16.49 -11.40
CA GLN A 110 -22.96 -17.12 -12.32
C GLN A 110 -23.71 -18.27 -11.64
N VAL A 111 -23.01 -19.08 -10.85
CA VAL A 111 -23.60 -20.16 -10.05
C VAL A 111 -24.62 -19.63 -9.06
N GLY A 112 -24.28 -18.57 -8.31
CA GLY A 112 -25.21 -17.95 -7.36
C GLY A 112 -26.48 -17.43 -8.03
N ASN A 113 -26.35 -16.85 -9.22
CA ASN A 113 -27.51 -16.41 -10.01
C ASN A 113 -28.40 -17.57 -10.42
N ASN A 114 -27.83 -18.69 -10.89
CA ASN A 114 -28.60 -19.87 -11.29
C ASN A 114 -29.33 -20.51 -10.10
N LEU A 115 -28.67 -20.59 -8.93
CA LEU A 115 -29.31 -21.07 -7.71
C LEU A 115 -30.47 -20.16 -7.28
N ASN A 116 -30.30 -18.83 -7.38
CA ASN A 116 -31.36 -17.88 -7.08
C ASN A 116 -32.56 -18.04 -8.03
N GLN A 117 -32.32 -18.35 -9.31
CA GLN A 117 -33.38 -18.65 -10.27
C GLN A 117 -34.15 -19.93 -9.91
N ILE A 118 -33.44 -21.00 -9.53
CA ILE A 118 -34.06 -22.26 -9.07
C ILE A 118 -34.91 -22.02 -7.82
N ALA A 119 -34.36 -21.32 -6.82
CA ALA A 119 -35.08 -20.99 -5.59
C ALA A 119 -36.36 -20.20 -5.90
N ARG A 120 -36.29 -19.25 -6.83
CA ARG A 120 -37.45 -18.47 -7.26
C ARG A 120 -38.50 -19.33 -7.96
N ALA A 121 -38.08 -20.26 -8.82
CA ALA A 121 -38.99 -21.17 -9.51
C ALA A 121 -39.73 -22.09 -8.53
N ILE A 122 -39.01 -22.68 -7.57
CA ILE A 122 -39.59 -23.52 -6.51
C ILE A 122 -40.54 -22.71 -5.62
N ASN A 123 -40.13 -21.52 -5.17
CA ASN A 123 -40.97 -20.63 -4.35
C ASN A 123 -42.24 -20.17 -5.10
N SER A 124 -42.24 -20.24 -6.43
CA SER A 124 -43.40 -19.94 -7.28
C SER A 124 -44.26 -21.18 -7.59
N GLY A 125 -43.96 -22.34 -6.99
CA GLY A 125 -44.67 -23.59 -7.21
C GLY A 125 -44.33 -24.33 -8.52
N GLY A 126 -43.26 -23.93 -9.21
CA GLY A 126 -42.80 -24.56 -10.45
C GLY A 126 -41.74 -25.64 -10.21
N GLN A 127 -41.69 -26.65 -11.10
CA GLN A 127 -40.65 -27.69 -11.10
C GLN A 127 -39.53 -27.30 -12.09
N PRO A 128 -38.30 -26.98 -11.63
CA PRO A 128 -37.22 -26.57 -12.52
C PRO A 128 -36.68 -27.78 -13.31
N ALA A 129 -36.66 -27.70 -14.64
CA ALA A 129 -36.22 -28.79 -15.52
C ALA A 129 -34.68 -28.93 -15.64
N GLU A 130 -33.90 -27.96 -15.15
CA GLU A 130 -32.44 -27.87 -15.40
C GLU A 130 -31.55 -27.99 -14.15
N ILE A 131 -32.06 -28.59 -13.07
CA ILE A 131 -31.32 -28.69 -11.78
C ILE A 131 -29.96 -29.37 -11.98
N ASP A 132 -29.90 -30.47 -12.73
CA ASP A 132 -28.66 -31.22 -12.96
C ASP A 132 -27.64 -30.42 -13.77
N ALA A 133 -28.09 -29.62 -14.74
CA ALA A 133 -27.22 -28.74 -15.53
C ALA A 133 -26.61 -27.64 -14.66
N VAL A 134 -27.40 -27.09 -13.74
CA VAL A 134 -26.93 -26.10 -12.77
C VAL A 134 -25.93 -26.72 -11.79
N VAL A 135 -26.23 -27.91 -11.24
CA VAL A 135 -25.31 -28.64 -10.34
C VAL A 135 -23.99 -28.96 -11.04
N ALA A 136 -24.02 -29.41 -12.29
CA ALA A 136 -22.80 -29.66 -13.07
C ALA A 136 -21.99 -28.37 -13.33
N ALA A 137 -22.67 -27.24 -13.57
CA ALA A 137 -22.01 -25.93 -13.70
C ALA A 137 -21.39 -25.46 -12.38
N VAL A 138 -22.07 -25.70 -11.25
CA VAL A 138 -21.55 -25.43 -9.90
C VAL A 138 -20.30 -26.24 -9.63
N GLN A 139 -20.34 -27.56 -9.87
CA GLN A 139 -19.20 -28.44 -9.66
C GLN A 139 -17.99 -27.99 -10.48
N ARG A 140 -18.17 -27.65 -11.76
CA ARG A 140 -17.08 -27.11 -12.61
C ARG A 140 -16.50 -25.80 -12.08
N ALA A 141 -17.35 -24.91 -11.55
CA ALA A 141 -16.89 -23.66 -10.95
C ALA A 141 -16.09 -23.90 -9.67
N VAL A 142 -16.56 -24.80 -8.80
CA VAL A 142 -15.87 -25.18 -7.56
C VAL A 142 -14.51 -25.81 -7.88
N THR A 143 -14.43 -26.77 -8.81
CA THR A 143 -13.16 -27.38 -9.21
C THR A 143 -12.16 -26.36 -9.74
N ARG A 144 -12.60 -25.35 -10.51
CA ARG A 144 -11.73 -24.28 -11.00
C ARG A 144 -11.22 -23.38 -9.89
N VAL A 145 -12.07 -23.03 -8.92
CA VAL A 145 -11.67 -22.26 -7.74
C VAL A 145 -10.65 -23.04 -6.92
N GLN A 146 -10.86 -24.34 -6.74
CA GLN A 146 -9.97 -25.22 -5.99
C GLN A 146 -8.59 -25.29 -6.66
N ALA A 147 -8.55 -25.56 -7.97
CA ALA A 147 -7.29 -25.58 -8.73
C ALA A 147 -6.54 -24.25 -8.71
N ALA A 148 -7.25 -23.11 -8.78
CA ALA A 148 -6.62 -21.79 -8.63
C ALA A 148 -6.07 -21.55 -7.22
N THR A 149 -6.75 -22.08 -6.19
CA THR A 149 -6.30 -22.00 -4.80
C THR A 149 -5.07 -22.87 -4.56
N ASP A 150 -5.04 -24.08 -5.13
CA ASP A 150 -3.91 -25.01 -5.01
C ASP A 150 -2.64 -24.42 -5.65
N ARG A 151 -2.76 -23.84 -6.85
CA ARG A 151 -1.65 -23.12 -7.51
C ARG A 151 -1.13 -21.95 -6.67
N LEU A 152 -2.00 -21.26 -5.95
CA LEU A 152 -1.61 -20.15 -5.07
C LEU A 152 -0.89 -20.64 -3.80
N LEU A 153 -1.22 -21.84 -3.31
CA LEU A 153 -0.53 -22.48 -2.19
C LEU A 153 0.84 -23.04 -2.60
N GLU A 154 1.00 -23.55 -3.82
CA GLU A 154 2.27 -24.09 -4.34
C GLU A 154 3.33 -23.01 -4.61
N GLN A 155 2.92 -21.76 -4.83
CA GLN A 155 3.83 -20.63 -5.07
C GLN A 155 4.24 -19.87 -3.80
N ARG A 156 3.81 -20.30 -2.61
CA ARG A 156 4.20 -19.75 -1.30
C ARG A 156 5.33 -20.53 -0.65
#